data_AF-A0A2G9RW87-F1
#
_entry.id   AF-A0A2G9RW87-F1
#
_cell.length_a   1.000
_cell.length_b   1.000
_cell.length_c   1.000
_cell.angle_alpha   90.00
_cell.angle_beta   90.00
_cell.angle_gamma   90.00
#
_symmetry.space_group_name_H-M   'P 1'
#
loop_
_entity.id
_entity.type
_entity.pdbx_description
1 polymer ?
#
loop_
_entity_poly.entity_id
_entity_poly.type
_entity_poly.pdbx_seq_one_letter_code
_entity_poly.pdbx_strand_id
1 'polypeptide(L)'
;MPWQIVQIGESSQPGIFRLWAVIGSDLHCIKINIPRIFYVNQRVPKTEEGAVYRKVNRILPRSNPVYHLYEYSVPEDMYQEHINEINADLSAPDIEGVYETQVPLLLRAVVQLGCVCMVNKAMVRHYSGRETDTFELDCLEMKSLAQYSYLEPGSIRHIYLYHNSQGHKALFGLFIPSQRKAAVFVVDT
;
A
#
# COMPACT_ATOMS: atom_id res chain seq x y z
N MET A 1 12.05 -13.58 -7.47
CA MET A 1 11.73 -14.34 -6.25
C MET A 1 10.45 -13.76 -5.68
N PRO A 2 9.50 -14.58 -5.21
CA PRO A 2 8.28 -14.12 -4.57
C PRO A 2 8.60 -13.42 -3.25
N TRP A 3 7.94 -12.30 -3.00
CA TRP A 3 7.97 -11.56 -1.75
C TRP A 3 6.68 -11.89 -1.01
N GLN A 4 6.80 -12.51 0.16
CA GLN A 4 5.65 -12.88 0.99
C GLN A 4 5.44 -11.77 2.02
N ILE A 5 4.42 -10.94 1.79
CA ILE A 5 4.18 -9.71 2.54
C ILE A 5 3.65 -10.05 3.92
N VAL A 6 4.33 -9.60 4.97
CA VAL A 6 3.92 -9.76 6.37
C VAL A 6 3.13 -8.55 6.84
N GLN A 7 3.59 -7.34 6.48
CA GLN A 7 2.98 -6.10 6.92
C GLN A 7 3.30 -4.96 5.94
N ILE A 8 2.33 -4.07 5.75
CA ILE A 8 2.55 -2.74 5.18
C ILE A 8 2.23 -1.73 6.28
N GLY A 9 3.18 -0.87 6.60
CA GLY A 9 3.04 0.14 7.66
C GLY A 9 3.34 1.55 7.15
N GLU A 10 2.62 2.52 7.66
CA GLU A 10 2.86 3.94 7.37
C GLU A 10 4.24 4.38 7.86
N SER A 11 4.87 5.28 7.11
CA SER A 11 6.07 5.99 7.56
C SER A 11 5.72 7.42 7.99
N SER A 12 6.71 8.17 8.47
CA SER A 12 6.54 9.59 8.78
C SER A 12 6.38 10.48 7.53
N GLN A 13 6.71 9.96 6.35
CA GLN A 13 6.61 10.69 5.08
C GLN A 13 5.32 10.29 4.35
N PRO A 14 4.48 11.25 3.92
CA PRO A 14 3.30 10.98 3.11
C PRO A 14 3.65 10.19 1.84
N GLY A 15 2.84 9.20 1.48
CA GLY A 15 3.07 8.36 0.31
C GLY A 15 4.11 7.25 0.50
N ILE A 16 5.02 7.37 1.47
CA ILE A 16 6.04 6.36 1.73
C ILE A 16 5.59 5.39 2.82
N PHE A 17 5.63 4.10 2.51
CA PHE A 17 5.28 3.01 3.42
C PHE A 17 6.46 2.04 3.58
N ARG A 18 6.48 1.33 4.72
CA ARG A 18 7.38 0.22 4.98
C ARG A 18 6.69 -1.09 4.67
N LEU A 19 7.20 -1.81 3.69
CA LEU A 19 6.83 -3.16 3.34
C LEU A 19 7.75 -4.15 4.06
N TRP A 20 7.19 -4.93 4.97
CA TRP A 20 7.86 -6.07 5.57
C TRP A 20 7.51 -7.33 4.79
N ALA A 21 8.50 -7.95 4.17
CA ALA A 21 8.29 -9.15 3.35
C ALA A 21 9.37 -10.19 3.59
N VAL A 22 8.95 -11.46 3.64
CA VAL A 22 9.88 -12.61 3.64
C VAL A 22 10.30 -12.88 2.20
N ILE A 23 11.59 -12.82 1.94
CA ILE A 23 12.20 -13.09 0.63
C ILE A 23 13.24 -14.20 0.84
N GLY A 24 12.97 -15.38 0.30
CA GLY A 24 13.76 -16.56 0.67
C GLY A 24 13.52 -16.93 2.14
N SER A 25 14.56 -16.82 2.98
CA SER A 25 14.50 -17.08 4.43
C SER A 25 14.46 -15.82 5.29
N ASP A 26 14.69 -14.65 4.69
CA ASP A 26 15.01 -13.44 5.43
C ASP A 26 13.84 -12.46 5.37
N LEU A 27 13.62 -11.76 6.49
CA LEU A 27 12.65 -10.68 6.57
C LEU A 27 13.31 -9.37 6.15
N HIS A 28 12.79 -8.76 5.09
CA HIS A 28 13.25 -7.47 4.59
C HIS A 28 12.28 -6.35 4.92
N CYS A 29 12.83 -5.17 5.24
CA CYS A 29 12.10 -3.91 5.33
C CYS A 29 12.42 -3.09 4.09
N ILE A 30 11.42 -2.86 3.24
CA ILE A 30 11.56 -2.19 1.95
C ILE A 30 10.69 -0.94 1.96
N LYS A 31 11.19 0.18 1.45
CA LYS A 31 10.35 1.37 1.28
C LYS A 31 9.57 1.25 -0.02
N ILE A 32 8.28 1.53 0.03
CA ILE A 32 7.41 1.62 -1.14
C ILE A 32 6.78 3.00 -1.22
N ASN A 33 6.79 3.59 -2.41
CA ASN A 33 6.07 4.82 -2.71
C ASN A 33 4.70 4.48 -3.30
N ILE A 34 3.64 4.99 -2.66
CA ILE A 34 2.25 4.75 -3.03
C ILE A 34 1.65 6.10 -3.42
N PRO A 35 1.33 6.31 -4.71
CA PRO A 35 0.71 7.55 -5.16
C PRO A 35 -0.79 7.60 -4.80
N ARG A 36 -1.33 8.81 -4.75
CA ARG A 36 -2.78 9.05 -4.75
C ARG A 36 -3.32 8.78 -6.14
N ILE A 37 -4.16 7.75 -6.25
CA ILE A 37 -4.86 7.40 -7.49
C ILE A 37 -6.34 7.72 -7.33
N PHE A 38 -6.87 8.52 -8.25
CA PHE A 38 -8.29 8.85 -8.34
C PHE A 38 -8.72 8.99 -9.80
N TYR A 39 -10.02 8.95 -10.03
CA TYR A 39 -10.59 8.99 -11.37
C TYR A 39 -11.54 10.15 -11.54
N VAL A 40 -11.50 10.79 -12.71
CA VAL A 40 -12.36 11.92 -13.05
C VAL A 40 -13.09 11.60 -14.34
N ASN A 41 -14.41 11.56 -14.29
CA ASN A 41 -15.27 11.43 -15.45
C ASN A 41 -15.68 12.83 -15.92
N GLN A 42 -15.32 13.19 -17.14
CA GLN A 42 -15.62 14.51 -17.72
C GLN A 42 -16.59 14.38 -18.90
N ARG A 43 -17.47 15.38 -19.04
CA ARG A 43 -18.41 15.50 -20.17
C ARG A 43 -17.71 15.88 -21.47
N VAL A 44 -16.58 16.59 -21.37
CA VAL A 44 -15.80 17.09 -22.51
C VAL A 44 -14.44 16.39 -22.51
N PRO A 45 -13.95 15.93 -23.68
CA PRO A 45 -12.64 15.29 -23.74
C PRO A 45 -11.53 16.32 -23.55
N LYS A 46 -10.50 15.95 -22.80
CA LYS A 46 -9.24 16.69 -22.77
C LYS A 46 -8.53 16.60 -24.12
N THR A 47 -7.90 17.70 -24.51
CA THR A 47 -7.27 17.88 -25.82
C THR A 47 -5.94 17.13 -25.95
N GLU A 48 -5.24 16.89 -24.83
CA GLU A 48 -3.94 16.20 -24.77
C GLU A 48 -3.91 15.19 -23.60
N GLU A 49 -3.09 14.15 -23.73
CA GLU A 49 -2.73 13.30 -22.59
C GLU A 49 -1.68 14.03 -21.76
N GLY A 50 -2.03 14.39 -20.52
CA GLY A 50 -1.10 15.05 -19.60
C GLY A 50 -0.16 14.05 -18.93
N ALA A 51 1.00 14.50 -18.49
CA ALA A 51 1.98 13.65 -17.79
C ALA A 51 1.43 12.99 -16.51
N VAL A 52 0.36 13.55 -15.93
CA VAL A 52 -0.21 13.16 -14.62
C VAL A 52 -1.48 12.33 -14.75
N TYR A 53 -2.11 12.30 -15.93
CA TYR A 53 -3.37 11.60 -16.15
C TYR A 53 -3.40 10.84 -17.47
N ARG A 54 -4.05 9.69 -17.46
CA ARG A 54 -4.26 8.87 -18.65
C ARG A 54 -5.73 8.55 -18.85
N LYS A 55 -6.18 8.49 -20.11
CA LYS A 55 -7.54 8.05 -20.41
C LYS A 55 -7.67 6.55 -20.14
N VAL A 56 -8.72 6.15 -19.43
CA VAL A 56 -8.95 4.74 -19.06
C VAL A 56 -10.38 4.32 -19.34
N ASN A 57 -10.58 3.02 -19.51
CA ASN A 57 -11.90 2.41 -19.62
C ASN A 57 -12.15 1.56 -18.38
N ARG A 58 -13.03 2.01 -17.48
CA ARG A 58 -13.41 1.32 -16.24
C ARG A 58 -14.93 1.37 -16.07
N ILE A 59 -15.46 0.46 -15.28
CA ILE A 59 -16.88 0.47 -14.88
C ILE A 59 -17.03 1.39 -13.68
N LEU A 60 -17.91 2.38 -13.78
CA LEU A 60 -18.17 3.32 -12.68
C LEU A 60 -19.17 2.74 -11.68
N PRO A 61 -19.10 3.16 -10.40
CA PRO A 61 -20.07 2.78 -9.38
C PRO A 61 -21.51 3.04 -9.85
N ARG A 62 -22.43 2.14 -9.48
CA ARG A 62 -23.86 2.20 -9.83
C ARG A 62 -24.14 2.23 -11.35
N SER A 63 -23.20 1.76 -12.17
CA SER A 63 -23.32 1.74 -13.63
C SER A 63 -23.56 3.14 -14.23
N ASN A 64 -22.98 4.17 -13.61
CA ASN A 64 -22.99 5.52 -14.17
C ASN A 64 -22.37 5.52 -15.58
N PRO A 65 -22.88 6.35 -16.51
CA PRO A 65 -22.34 6.44 -17.86
C PRO A 65 -20.90 6.98 -17.85
N VAL A 66 -20.02 6.28 -18.55
CA VAL A 66 -18.63 6.68 -18.76
C VAL A 66 -18.59 7.61 -19.96
N TYR A 67 -18.21 8.87 -19.76
CA TYR A 67 -18.01 9.85 -20.83
C TYR A 67 -16.54 9.86 -21.25
N HIS A 68 -15.73 10.65 -20.56
CA HIS A 68 -14.28 10.70 -20.70
C HIS A 68 -13.64 10.50 -19.33
N LEU A 69 -13.30 9.25 -19.04
CA LEU A 69 -12.72 8.86 -17.76
C LEU A 69 -11.19 8.93 -17.81
N TYR A 70 -10.63 9.65 -16.86
CA TYR A 70 -9.20 9.83 -16.69
C TYR A 70 -8.77 9.33 -15.32
N GLU A 71 -7.70 8.55 -15.30
CA GLU A 71 -7.01 8.13 -14.07
C GLU A 71 -5.86 9.09 -13.81
N TYR A 72 -5.83 9.68 -12.62
CA TYR A 72 -4.75 10.55 -12.14
C TYR A 72 -3.88 9.75 -11.18
N SER A 73 -2.57 9.90 -11.30
CA SER A 73 -1.59 9.33 -10.36
C SER A 73 -0.66 10.44 -9.89
N VAL A 74 -0.81 10.84 -8.64
CA VAL A 74 -0.12 12.00 -8.07
C VAL A 74 0.67 11.55 -6.83
N PRO A 75 1.93 11.98 -6.65
CA PRO A 75 2.63 11.82 -5.38
C PRO A 75 1.80 12.36 -4.21
N GLU A 76 1.75 11.62 -3.09
CA GLU A 76 0.85 11.94 -1.98
C GLU A 76 1.21 13.25 -1.28
N ASP A 77 2.50 13.58 -1.19
CA ASP A 77 3.01 14.86 -0.70
C ASP A 77 2.46 16.03 -1.54
N MET A 78 2.59 15.95 -2.87
CA MET A 78 2.06 16.94 -3.81
C MET A 78 0.54 17.06 -3.69
N TYR A 79 -0.17 15.93 -3.54
CA TYR A 79 -1.62 15.92 -3.36
C TYR A 79 -2.04 16.62 -2.07
N GLN A 80 -1.34 16.40 -0.96
CA GLN A 80 -1.65 17.04 0.31
C GLN A 80 -1.36 18.55 0.29
N GLU A 81 -0.26 18.96 -0.34
CA GLU A 81 0.10 20.38 -0.48
C GLU A 81 -0.91 21.16 -1.34
N HIS A 82 -1.37 20.56 -2.44
CA HIS A 82 -2.21 21.24 -3.45
C HIS A 82 -3.69 20.82 -3.41
N ILE A 83 -4.14 20.21 -2.31
CA ILE A 83 -5.50 19.63 -2.25
C ILE A 83 -6.62 20.64 -2.52
N ASN A 84 -6.43 21.90 -2.15
CA ASN A 84 -7.42 22.96 -2.37
C ASN A 84 -7.54 23.33 -3.85
N GLU A 85 -6.40 23.44 -4.55
CA GLU A 85 -6.36 23.71 -5.99
C GLU A 85 -6.96 22.54 -6.77
N ILE A 86 -6.56 21.32 -6.41
CA ILE A 86 -7.11 20.09 -6.98
C ILE A 86 -8.63 20.05 -6.77
N ASN A 87 -9.14 20.34 -5.57
CA ASN A 87 -10.58 20.34 -5.33
C ASN A 87 -11.34 21.44 -6.11
N ALA A 88 -10.72 22.60 -6.31
CA ALA A 88 -11.29 23.67 -7.13
C ALA A 88 -11.41 23.24 -8.60
N ASP A 89 -10.35 22.66 -9.16
CA ASP A 89 -10.34 22.10 -10.51
C ASP A 89 -11.36 20.97 -10.65
N LEU A 90 -11.46 20.11 -9.63
CA LEU A 90 -12.40 18.99 -9.57
C LEU A 90 -13.87 19.42 -9.43
N SER A 91 -14.12 20.70 -9.16
CA SER A 91 -15.46 21.29 -9.05
C SER A 91 -15.93 21.95 -10.35
N ALA A 92 -15.16 21.84 -11.44
CA ALA A 92 -15.51 22.41 -12.72
C ALA A 92 -16.82 21.83 -13.30
N PRO A 93 -17.63 22.62 -14.02
CA PRO A 93 -18.97 22.20 -14.47
C PRO A 93 -18.96 21.09 -15.53
N ASP A 94 -17.85 20.89 -16.22
CA ASP A 94 -17.65 19.79 -17.17
C ASP A 94 -17.35 18.45 -16.47
N ILE A 95 -17.06 18.47 -15.17
CA ILE A 95 -16.84 17.26 -14.37
C ILE A 95 -18.20 16.64 -14.03
N GLU A 96 -18.36 15.38 -14.42
CA GLU A 96 -19.53 14.58 -14.09
C GLU A 96 -19.39 13.94 -12.72
N GLY A 97 -18.20 13.41 -12.41
CA GLY A 97 -17.97 12.69 -11.18
C GLY A 97 -16.50 12.44 -10.91
N VAL A 98 -16.16 12.41 -9.63
CA VAL A 98 -14.82 12.11 -9.11
C VAL A 98 -14.91 10.89 -8.21
N TYR A 99 -13.98 9.96 -8.39
CA TYR A 99 -14.00 8.66 -7.76
C TYR A 99 -12.67 8.35 -7.08
N GLU A 100 -12.76 7.67 -5.94
CA GLU A 100 -11.62 7.12 -5.19
C GLU A 100 -10.62 8.11 -4.57
N THR A 101 -10.89 9.42 -4.57
CA THR A 101 -10.04 10.42 -3.89
C THR A 101 -9.83 10.12 -2.41
N GLN A 102 -10.82 9.51 -1.76
CA GLN A 102 -10.80 9.18 -0.32
C GLN A 102 -10.33 7.76 -0.01
N VAL A 103 -9.84 6.99 -1.00
CA VAL A 103 -9.31 5.64 -0.75
C VAL A 103 -7.98 5.74 0.02
N PRO A 104 -7.84 5.12 1.21
CA PRO A 104 -6.57 5.13 1.93
C PRO A 104 -5.46 4.45 1.14
N LEU A 105 -4.24 5.00 1.20
CA LEU A 105 -3.08 4.47 0.46
C LEU A 105 -2.73 3.05 0.89
N LEU A 106 -2.85 2.75 2.19
CA LEU A 106 -2.65 1.39 2.69
C LEU A 106 -3.60 0.40 2.03
N LEU A 107 -4.89 0.77 1.91
CA LEU A 107 -5.90 -0.07 1.28
C LEU A 107 -5.57 -0.28 -0.21
N ARG A 108 -5.14 0.76 -0.92
CA ARG A 108 -4.68 0.67 -2.32
C ARG A 108 -3.58 -0.37 -2.47
N ALA A 109 -2.54 -0.28 -1.63
CA ALA A 109 -1.41 -1.19 -1.69
C ALA A 109 -1.80 -2.64 -1.36
N VAL A 110 -2.65 -2.85 -0.34
CA VAL A 110 -3.14 -4.19 0.02
C VAL A 110 -3.96 -4.80 -1.13
N VAL A 111 -4.85 -4.03 -1.75
CA VAL A 111 -5.66 -4.51 -2.89
C VAL A 111 -4.80 -4.81 -4.12
N GLN A 112 -3.79 -3.98 -4.40
CA GLN A 112 -2.92 -4.15 -5.57
C GLN A 112 -1.90 -5.29 -5.41
N LEU A 113 -1.29 -5.44 -4.22
CA LEU A 113 -0.21 -6.40 -3.98
C LEU A 113 -0.70 -7.74 -3.44
N GLY A 114 -1.82 -7.76 -2.71
CA GLY A 114 -2.26 -8.93 -1.96
C GLY A 114 -1.24 -9.34 -0.88
N CYS A 115 -0.99 -10.65 -0.77
CA CYS A 115 -0.05 -11.21 0.20
C CYS A 115 1.26 -11.72 -0.43
N VAL A 116 1.30 -11.92 -1.75
CA VAL A 116 2.51 -12.33 -2.47
C VAL A 116 2.69 -11.44 -3.69
N CYS A 117 3.85 -10.81 -3.81
CA CYS A 117 4.19 -10.00 -4.97
C CYS A 117 5.58 -10.33 -5.53
N MET A 118 5.89 -9.83 -6.71
CA MET A 118 7.23 -9.90 -7.31
C MET A 118 7.59 -8.59 -7.97
N VAL A 119 8.89 -8.30 -7.98
CA VAL A 119 9.44 -7.17 -8.73
C VAL A 119 9.29 -7.41 -10.24
N ASN A 120 8.61 -6.49 -10.90
CA ASN A 120 8.56 -6.43 -12.36
C ASN A 120 9.87 -5.81 -12.88
N LYS A 121 10.77 -6.67 -13.36
CA LYS A 121 12.09 -6.26 -13.86
C LYS A 121 12.05 -5.30 -15.05
N ALA A 122 10.97 -5.29 -15.84
CA ALA A 122 10.83 -4.33 -16.94
C ALA A 122 10.63 -2.91 -16.39
N MET A 123 9.79 -2.77 -15.36
CA MET A 123 9.48 -1.49 -14.73
C MET A 123 10.69 -0.91 -13.98
N VAL A 124 11.45 -1.76 -13.26
CA VAL A 124 12.64 -1.30 -12.53
C VAL A 124 13.73 -0.71 -13.45
N ARG A 125 13.83 -1.21 -14.69
CA ARG A 125 14.77 -0.64 -15.68
C ARG A 125 14.41 0.79 -16.07
N HIS A 126 13.12 1.13 -16.08
CA HIS A 126 12.66 2.49 -16.35
C HIS A 126 12.97 3.46 -15.20
N TYR A 127 13.09 2.97 -13.97
CA TYR A 127 13.42 3.76 -12.78
C TYR A 127 14.91 3.71 -12.38
N SER A 128 15.75 3.09 -13.22
CA SER A 128 17.19 2.95 -12.99
C SER A 128 17.88 4.32 -13.02
N GLY A 129 18.00 4.96 -11.85
CA GLY A 129 18.56 6.31 -11.69
C GLY A 129 18.02 7.06 -10.47
N ARG A 130 16.89 6.60 -9.89
CA ARG A 130 16.39 7.07 -8.58
C ARG A 130 17.00 6.25 -7.44
N GLU A 131 17.00 6.81 -6.23
CA GLU A 131 17.56 6.19 -5.02
C GLU A 131 17.22 4.70 -4.93
N THR A 132 18.22 3.87 -4.64
CA THR A 132 18.16 2.41 -4.67
C THR A 132 17.23 1.78 -3.62
N ASP A 133 16.68 2.60 -2.71
CA ASP A 133 16.05 2.13 -1.47
C ASP A 133 14.51 2.18 -1.49
N THR A 134 13.90 2.80 -2.50
CA THR A 134 12.44 2.98 -2.58
C THR A 134 11.87 2.43 -3.90
N PHE A 135 10.88 1.55 -3.79
CA PHE A 135 10.17 0.98 -4.93
C PHE A 135 8.86 1.72 -5.18
N GLU A 136 8.56 2.07 -6.43
CA GLU A 136 7.22 2.50 -6.81
C GLU A 136 6.25 1.32 -6.71
N LEU A 137 5.01 1.56 -6.27
CA LEU A 137 3.99 0.51 -6.13
C LEU A 137 3.81 -0.30 -7.42
N ASP A 138 3.85 0.36 -8.58
CA ASP A 138 3.69 -0.26 -9.90
C ASP A 138 4.87 -1.13 -10.35
N CYS A 139 6.01 -1.04 -9.66
CA CYS A 139 7.13 -1.96 -9.86
C CYS A 139 6.87 -3.33 -9.23
N LEU A 140 5.85 -3.47 -8.37
CA LEU A 140 5.50 -4.69 -7.69
C LEU A 140 4.20 -5.25 -8.27
N GLU A 141 4.22 -6.53 -8.63
CA GLU A 141 3.09 -7.20 -9.25
C GLU A 141 2.63 -8.36 -8.36
N MET A 142 1.33 -8.39 -8.03
CA MET A 142 0.72 -9.48 -7.27
C MET A 142 0.88 -10.82 -8.01
N LYS A 143 1.08 -11.89 -7.23
CA LYS A 143 1.15 -13.25 -7.74
C LYS A 143 0.13 -14.13 -7.04
N SER A 144 -0.48 -15.01 -7.83
CA SER A 144 -1.55 -15.88 -7.37
C SER A 144 -1.02 -16.96 -6.43
N LEU A 145 -1.80 -17.27 -5.39
CA LEU A 145 -1.54 -18.38 -4.48
C LEU A 145 -1.65 -19.76 -5.15
N ALA A 146 -2.25 -19.83 -6.35
CA ALA A 146 -2.20 -21.04 -7.17
C ALA A 146 -0.79 -21.35 -7.69
N GLN A 147 0.09 -20.34 -7.73
CA GLN A 147 1.47 -20.47 -8.23
C GLN A 147 2.51 -20.43 -7.09
N TYR A 148 2.21 -19.75 -5.98
CA TYR A 148 3.14 -19.54 -4.89
C TYR A 148 2.47 -19.78 -3.54
N SER A 149 3.13 -20.55 -2.68
CA SER A 149 2.75 -20.66 -1.26
C SER A 149 2.96 -19.34 -0.52
N TYR A 150 2.19 -19.13 0.54
CA TYR A 150 2.28 -17.97 1.42
C TYR A 150 2.45 -18.40 2.88
N LEU A 151 3.57 -17.99 3.46
CA LEU A 151 3.98 -18.19 4.86
C LEU A 151 3.76 -19.62 5.36
N GLU A 152 4.35 -20.58 4.66
CA GLU A 152 4.32 -21.98 5.08
C GLU A 152 4.81 -22.15 6.53
N PRO A 153 4.32 -23.16 7.27
CA PRO A 153 4.73 -23.41 8.65
C PRO A 153 6.26 -23.43 8.79
N GLY A 154 6.78 -22.59 9.68
CA GLY A 154 8.23 -22.43 9.90
C GLY A 154 8.88 -21.28 9.14
N SER A 155 8.16 -20.58 8.27
CA SER A 155 8.68 -19.41 7.53
C SER A 155 9.00 -18.22 8.43
N ILE A 156 8.27 -18.06 9.54
CA ILE A 156 8.44 -16.96 10.48
C ILE A 156 8.58 -17.50 11.90
N ARG A 157 9.59 -16.99 12.62
CA ARG A 157 9.73 -17.17 14.06
C ARG A 157 8.90 -16.10 14.76
N HIS A 158 8.02 -16.50 15.65
CA HIS A 158 7.19 -15.57 16.42
C HIS A 158 7.60 -15.59 17.89
N ILE A 159 7.34 -14.47 18.55
CA ILE A 159 7.39 -14.30 20.00
C ILE A 159 5.97 -13.88 20.40
N TYR A 160 5.42 -14.54 21.42
CA TYR A 160 4.08 -14.21 21.90
C TYR A 160 4.20 -13.41 23.20
N LEU A 161 3.59 -12.22 23.21
CA LEU A 161 3.51 -11.37 24.40
C LEU A 161 2.06 -11.35 24.88
N TYR A 162 1.84 -11.87 26.08
CA TYR A 162 0.59 -11.79 26.81
C TYR A 162 0.65 -10.64 27.81
N HIS A 163 -0.41 -9.85 27.88
CA HIS A 163 -0.58 -8.79 28.86
C HIS A 163 -1.99 -8.84 29.45
N ASN A 164 -2.08 -8.83 30.78
CA ASN A 164 -3.33 -8.70 31.52
C ASN A 164 -3.11 -7.75 32.69
N SER A 165 -4.04 -6.84 32.95
CA SER A 165 -3.99 -5.93 34.09
C SER A 165 -5.30 -5.98 34.85
N GLN A 166 -5.20 -6.06 36.18
CA GLN A 166 -6.33 -6.05 37.10
C GLN A 166 -6.00 -5.25 38.36
N GLY A 167 -6.70 -4.13 38.58
CA GLY A 167 -6.46 -3.24 39.71
C GLY A 167 -5.03 -2.67 39.69
N HIS A 168 -4.31 -2.81 40.80
CA HIS A 168 -2.92 -2.40 40.95
C HIS A 168 -1.91 -3.47 40.51
N LYS A 169 -2.31 -4.44 39.70
CA LYS A 169 -1.45 -5.53 39.25
C LYS A 169 -1.48 -5.68 37.75
N ALA A 170 -0.32 -5.92 37.15
CA ALA A 170 -0.16 -6.29 35.76
C ALA A 170 0.65 -7.58 35.64
N LEU A 171 0.18 -8.48 34.78
CA LEU A 171 0.83 -9.73 34.42
C LEU A 171 1.30 -9.62 32.97
N PHE A 172 2.61 -9.79 32.78
CA PHE A 172 3.23 -9.89 31.46
C PHE A 172 3.81 -11.29 31.28
N GLY A 173 3.43 -11.97 30.20
CA GLY A 173 3.98 -13.27 29.80
C GLY A 173 4.67 -13.17 28.45
N LEU A 174 5.99 -13.35 28.40
CA LEU A 174 6.76 -13.41 27.16
C LEU A 174 7.12 -14.85 26.84
N PHE A 175 6.63 -15.37 25.71
CA PHE A 175 6.84 -16.75 25.28
C PHE A 175 7.67 -16.75 24.00
N ILE A 176 8.79 -17.48 24.02
CA ILE A 176 9.73 -17.60 22.90
C ILE A 176 9.80 -19.09 22.49
N PRO A 177 8.88 -19.57 21.63
CA PRO A 177 8.82 -20.97 21.23
C PRO A 177 10.12 -21.51 20.64
N SER A 178 10.84 -20.68 19.88
CA SER A 178 12.13 -21.03 19.26
C SER A 178 13.22 -21.40 20.27
N GLN A 179 13.15 -20.86 21.49
CA GLN A 179 14.09 -21.13 22.57
C GLN A 179 13.52 -22.09 23.63
N ARG A 180 12.24 -22.49 23.52
CA ARG A 180 11.50 -23.20 24.57
C ARG A 180 11.59 -22.49 25.94
N LYS A 181 11.58 -21.16 25.92
CA LYS A 181 11.65 -20.31 27.12
C LYS A 181 10.40 -19.46 27.24
N ALA A 182 9.98 -19.23 28.48
CA ALA A 182 8.96 -18.25 28.82
C ALA A 182 9.42 -17.45 30.04
N ALA A 183 9.08 -16.16 30.06
CA ALA A 183 9.30 -15.28 31.19
C ALA A 183 7.96 -14.69 31.61
N VAL A 184 7.64 -14.77 32.90
CA VAL A 184 6.40 -14.24 33.46
C VAL A 184 6.76 -13.22 34.52
N PHE A 185 6.24 -12.00 34.35
CA PHE A 185 6.47 -10.88 35.25
C PHE A 185 5.13 -10.47 35.86
N VAL A 186 5.12 -10.33 37.19
CA VAL A 186 4.01 -9.72 37.93
C VAL A 186 4.53 -8.39 38.45
N VAL A 187 3.83 -7.31 38.11
CA VAL A 187 4.20 -5.95 38.46
C VAL A 187 3.05 -5.33 39.24
N ASP A 188 3.34 -4.70 40.37
CA ASP A 188 2.38 -3.82 41.04
C ASP A 188 2.46 -2.43 40.37
N THR A 189 1.32 -1.92 39.87
CA THR A 189 1.17 -0.62 39.17
C THR A 189 0.47 0.42 40.02
#